data_AF-A0A1Z5JQB5-F1
#
_entry.id   AF-A0A1Z5JQB5-F1
#
_cell.length_a   1.000
_cell.length_b   1.000
_cell.length_c   1.000
_cell.angle_alpha   90.00
_cell.angle_beta   90.00
_cell.angle_gamma   90.00
#
_symmetry.space_group_name_H-M   'P 1'
#
loop_
_entity.id
_entity.type
_entity.pdbx_description
1 polymer ?
#
loop_
_entity_poly.entity_id
_entity_poly.type
_entity_poly.pdbx_seq_one_letter_code
_entity_poly.pdbx_strand_id
1 'polypeptide(L)'
;MTRKRKAAGLSGTQQTGTSTNRDDSNENSSCCIRVTSNKNDDDEESLLQQLLGPLSKDLFMSKYFRAKAVHVKSSVARFQGLTEELSDAERILQETSSESIFVWLPSNKSSKESHIKSIEVSDPGAAYALLQAGHATYCRAPPHIEEHLVRRLLQDTQIGCGCQHSALARGEVEVFIGATSGQVTGWHMDFQENFTLQLTGKKQWDLKASTVQHPLRGVTPHYASPEMVEPQLKAARLADPSFQFDHPSESNSVGEIETVVVGPGDVLYHPAGIWHRVKVLEPGISINISLMASNYATLVCQSLQQYLLQRPAWRQLIQGPAPLDGLLAELPDIIHQFIRETGTNGILPPVIQEGGIKTAEDDGDNDEMSGNDSEASSAAAVDDEIVDADSFPVHYSLEDFKRLVLTINPLASMLDQNEVRKYYHGKPETTTTESIKILNVNFAGNENHESLVRVTFRTKHYDVVDEYLTKTDGVLLPRETVPLSNFLIHYGYIIGTPTAEMKR
;
A
#
# COMPACT_ATOMS: atom_id res chain seq x y z
N MET A 1 38.80 -50.57 11.75
CA MET A 1 37.44 -50.65 12.32
C MET A 1 36.47 -50.03 11.30
N THR A 2 36.14 -50.69 10.18
CA THR A 2 34.96 -51.58 9.96
C THR A 2 33.67 -50.97 10.55
N ARG A 3 32.62 -50.61 9.77
CA ARG A 3 31.90 -51.45 8.79
C ARG A 3 31.23 -50.64 7.66
N LYS A 4 31.34 -51.18 6.45
CA LYS A 4 30.42 -51.04 5.30
C LYS A 4 29.13 -51.82 5.56
N ARG A 5 28.02 -51.42 4.92
CA ARG A 5 26.99 -52.34 4.42
C ARG A 5 26.51 -51.93 3.02
N LYS A 6 26.40 -52.93 2.16
CA LYS A 6 26.00 -52.96 0.75
C LYS A 6 25.11 -54.21 0.57
N ALA A 7 24.41 -54.29 -0.57
CA ALA A 7 23.65 -55.43 -1.16
C ALA A 7 22.15 -55.44 -0.77
N ALA A 8 21.19 -55.36 -1.70
CA ALA A 8 20.78 -56.20 -2.87
C ALA A 8 19.34 -56.67 -2.54
N GLY A 9 18.31 -56.64 -3.38
CA GLY A 9 18.14 -57.09 -4.78
C GLY A 9 17.23 -58.32 -4.77
N LEU A 10 16.17 -58.37 -5.61
CA LEU A 10 15.29 -59.49 -6.08
C LEU A 10 13.87 -58.90 -6.36
N SER A 11 13.39 -58.67 -7.58
CA SER A 11 12.99 -59.55 -8.69
C SER A 11 11.64 -60.28 -8.54
N GLY A 12 10.67 -59.88 -9.38
CA GLY A 12 9.67 -60.74 -10.04
C GLY A 12 8.44 -61.18 -9.24
N THR A 13 7.23 -60.94 -9.75
CA THR A 13 6.47 -61.89 -10.60
C THR A 13 5.16 -61.26 -11.06
N GLN A 14 4.84 -61.39 -12.35
CA GLN A 14 3.53 -61.11 -12.95
C GLN A 14 2.49 -62.14 -12.50
N GLN A 15 1.24 -61.73 -12.26
CA GLN A 15 0.11 -62.57 -12.65
C GLN A 15 -1.16 -61.75 -12.90
N THR A 16 -1.82 -62.20 -13.96
CA THR A 16 -3.04 -61.77 -14.65
C THR A 16 -4.32 -61.99 -13.84
N GLY A 17 -5.30 -61.11 -14.00
CA GLY A 17 -6.66 -61.32 -13.52
C GLY A 17 -7.65 -60.30 -14.09
N THR A 18 -8.30 -60.67 -15.20
CA THR A 18 -9.48 -60.05 -15.80
C THR A 18 -10.72 -60.16 -14.91
N SER A 19 -11.51 -59.08 -14.73
CA SER A 19 -12.98 -59.14 -14.64
C SER A 19 -13.66 -57.76 -14.64
N THR A 20 -14.34 -57.47 -15.76
CA THR A 20 -15.70 -56.88 -15.89
C THR A 20 -16.13 -55.63 -15.10
N ASN A 21 -16.46 -54.59 -15.89
CA ASN A 21 -17.67 -53.75 -15.86
C ASN A 21 -18.25 -53.32 -14.50
N ARG A 22 -18.21 -52.00 -14.28
CA ARG A 22 -19.43 -51.21 -14.09
C ARG A 22 -19.15 -49.74 -14.41
N ASP A 23 -20.01 -49.21 -15.27
CA ASP A 23 -20.32 -47.79 -15.38
C ASP A 23 -20.58 -47.23 -13.98
N ASP A 24 -19.95 -46.10 -13.68
CA ASP A 24 -20.61 -45.02 -12.95
C ASP A 24 -20.06 -43.70 -13.51
N SER A 25 -20.89 -43.14 -14.37
CA SER A 25 -20.85 -41.80 -14.92
C SER A 25 -20.81 -40.74 -13.83
N ASN A 26 -20.14 -39.62 -14.15
CA ASN A 26 -20.52 -38.25 -13.83
C ASN A 26 -21.48 -38.06 -12.65
N GLU A 27 -21.00 -37.49 -11.55
CA GLU A 27 -21.59 -36.32 -10.88
C GLU A 27 -20.74 -35.99 -9.63
N ASN A 28 -20.77 -34.71 -9.22
CA ASN A 28 -20.10 -34.11 -8.06
C ASN A 28 -18.65 -33.62 -8.25
N SER A 29 -18.51 -32.53 -9.00
CA SER A 29 -17.58 -31.44 -8.64
C SER A 29 -18.30 -30.10 -8.82
N SER A 30 -19.30 -29.83 -7.97
CA SER A 30 -19.94 -28.51 -7.86
C SER A 30 -19.00 -27.57 -7.09
N CYS A 31 -17.83 -27.28 -7.64
CA CYS A 31 -16.93 -26.24 -7.14
C CYS A 31 -17.36 -24.90 -7.75
N CYS A 32 -18.63 -24.54 -7.60
CA CYS A 32 -19.12 -23.22 -7.99
C CYS A 32 -19.15 -22.37 -6.72
N ILE A 33 -18.46 -21.22 -6.72
CA ILE A 33 -18.75 -20.19 -5.72
C ILE A 33 -20.23 -19.83 -5.87
N ARG A 34 -21.05 -20.28 -4.92
CA ARG A 34 -22.42 -19.80 -4.78
C ARG A 34 -22.34 -18.50 -3.99
N VAL A 35 -22.46 -17.37 -4.66
CA VAL A 35 -22.72 -16.07 -4.02
C VAL A 35 -24.19 -16.03 -3.59
N THR A 36 -24.63 -17.03 -2.83
CA THR A 36 -25.98 -17.06 -2.25
C THR A 36 -25.82 -17.28 -0.77
N SER A 37 -26.14 -16.26 0.02
CA SER A 37 -26.24 -16.38 1.48
C SER A 37 -27.40 -17.33 1.81
N ASN A 38 -27.14 -18.63 2.02
CA ASN A 38 -27.93 -19.46 2.94
C ASN A 38 -27.49 -20.94 3.02
N LYS A 39 -27.28 -21.35 4.28
CA LYS A 39 -27.47 -22.66 4.93
C LYS A 39 -26.36 -23.73 4.92
N ASN A 40 -25.80 -23.89 6.13
CA ASN A 40 -25.10 -25.04 6.74
C ASN A 40 -23.67 -25.33 6.24
N ASP A 41 -22.72 -24.53 6.74
CA ASP A 41 -21.32 -24.40 6.26
C ASP A 41 -20.25 -25.13 7.09
N ASP A 42 -20.58 -26.08 7.96
CA ASP A 42 -19.55 -26.73 8.80
C ASP A 42 -18.53 -27.58 7.98
N ASP A 43 -18.79 -27.81 6.68
CA ASP A 43 -17.89 -28.49 5.73
C ASP A 43 -17.53 -27.63 4.49
N GLU A 44 -17.89 -26.35 4.43
CA GLU A 44 -17.56 -25.53 3.25
C GLU A 44 -16.06 -25.21 3.19
N GLU A 45 -15.43 -25.61 2.08
CA GLU A 45 -14.06 -25.25 1.75
C GLU A 45 -13.89 -23.73 1.79
N SER A 46 -12.91 -23.22 2.55
CA SER A 46 -12.68 -21.78 2.68
C SER A 46 -12.55 -21.06 1.33
N LEU A 47 -13.04 -19.83 1.20
CA LEU A 47 -12.98 -19.06 -0.05
C LEU A 47 -11.55 -18.98 -0.59
N LEU A 48 -10.58 -18.72 0.29
CA LEU A 48 -9.17 -18.68 -0.09
C LEU A 48 -8.69 -20.01 -0.70
N GLN A 49 -9.12 -21.15 -0.15
CA GLN A 49 -8.80 -22.45 -0.72
C GLN A 49 -9.48 -22.65 -2.09
N GLN A 50 -10.72 -22.20 -2.26
CA GLN A 50 -11.41 -22.24 -3.56
C GLN A 50 -10.64 -21.40 -4.61
N LEU A 51 -10.14 -20.21 -4.23
CA LEU A 51 -9.33 -19.38 -5.13
C LEU A 51 -7.99 -20.05 -5.50
N LEU A 52 -7.32 -20.67 -4.53
CA LEU A 52 -5.95 -21.13 -4.70
C LEU A 52 -5.81 -22.56 -5.25
N GLY A 53 -6.87 -23.37 -5.22
CA GLY A 53 -6.82 -24.77 -5.64
C GLY A 53 -6.16 -24.94 -7.03
N PRO A 54 -5.16 -25.82 -7.19
CA PRO A 54 -4.78 -26.92 -6.30
C PRO A 54 -3.76 -26.56 -5.20
N LEU A 55 -3.34 -25.30 -5.07
CA LEU A 55 -2.45 -24.88 -3.98
C LEU A 55 -3.25 -24.87 -2.66
N SER A 56 -2.78 -25.63 -1.67
CA SER A 56 -3.43 -25.66 -0.35
C SER A 56 -3.27 -24.32 0.39
N LYS A 57 -4.30 -23.89 1.11
CA LYS A 57 -4.31 -22.70 1.97
C LYS A 57 -3.12 -22.68 2.93
N ASP A 58 -2.82 -23.78 3.60
CA ASP A 58 -1.70 -23.84 4.56
C ASP A 58 -0.34 -23.57 3.90
N LEU A 59 -0.11 -24.15 2.72
CA LEU A 59 1.12 -23.93 1.95
C LEU A 59 1.20 -22.49 1.46
N PHE A 60 0.08 -21.91 1.01
CA PHE A 60 0.00 -20.51 0.62
C PHE A 60 0.35 -19.58 1.79
N MET A 61 -0.35 -19.72 2.91
CA MET A 61 -0.15 -18.89 4.09
C MET A 61 1.27 -18.97 4.65
N SER A 62 1.89 -20.16 4.63
CA SER A 62 3.22 -20.37 5.21
C SER A 62 4.39 -19.96 4.30
N LYS A 63 4.21 -19.95 2.96
CA LYS A 63 5.33 -19.75 2.02
C LYS A 63 5.17 -18.60 1.04
N TYR A 64 3.94 -18.19 0.74
CA TYR A 64 3.65 -17.27 -0.36
C TYR A 64 2.98 -15.99 0.12
N PHE A 65 2.03 -16.11 1.04
CA PHE A 65 1.29 -14.97 1.56
C PHE A 65 2.25 -13.93 2.17
N ARG A 66 2.11 -12.68 1.72
CA ARG A 66 2.93 -11.51 2.05
C ARG A 66 4.41 -11.63 1.64
N ALA A 67 4.75 -12.61 0.80
CA ALA A 67 6.13 -12.90 0.42
C ALA A 67 6.33 -13.00 -1.09
N LYS A 68 5.42 -13.64 -1.82
CA LYS A 68 5.57 -13.94 -3.25
C LYS A 68 4.24 -13.89 -3.99
N ALA A 69 4.29 -13.44 -5.24
CA ALA A 69 3.17 -13.58 -6.15
C ALA A 69 2.87 -15.05 -6.49
N VAL A 70 1.60 -15.37 -6.74
CA VAL A 70 1.11 -16.71 -7.08
C VAL A 70 0.11 -16.60 -8.22
N HIS A 71 0.38 -17.26 -9.34
CA HIS A 71 -0.58 -17.44 -10.43
C HIS A 71 -1.12 -18.86 -10.40
N VAL A 72 -2.43 -18.99 -10.22
CA VAL A 72 -3.17 -20.26 -10.27
C VAL A 72 -3.98 -20.29 -11.56
N LYS A 73 -3.65 -21.25 -12.42
CA LYS A 73 -4.46 -21.53 -13.61
C LYS A 73 -5.66 -22.37 -13.24
N SER A 74 -6.85 -21.94 -13.63
CA SER A 74 -8.09 -22.65 -13.31
C SER A 74 -9.14 -22.49 -14.42
N SER A 75 -10.19 -23.29 -14.33
CA SER A 75 -11.34 -23.21 -15.23
C SER A 75 -12.30 -22.13 -14.75
N VAL A 76 -12.87 -21.37 -15.67
CA VAL A 76 -13.94 -20.39 -15.39
C VAL A 76 -15.16 -21.04 -14.71
N ALA A 77 -15.38 -22.34 -14.91
CA ALA A 77 -16.45 -23.08 -14.25
C ALA A 77 -16.39 -22.98 -12.72
N ARG A 78 -15.19 -22.78 -12.14
CA ARG A 78 -15.02 -22.59 -10.70
C ARG A 78 -15.75 -21.35 -10.17
N PHE A 79 -15.78 -20.32 -11.00
CA PHE A 79 -16.33 -19.01 -10.67
C PHE A 79 -17.60 -18.73 -11.46
N GLN A 80 -18.32 -19.78 -11.88
CA GLN A 80 -19.48 -19.62 -12.77
C GLN A 80 -20.53 -18.68 -12.17
N GLY A 81 -20.89 -18.84 -10.89
CA GLY A 81 -21.87 -17.95 -10.23
C GLY A 81 -21.44 -16.48 -10.25
N LEU A 82 -20.20 -16.20 -9.84
CA LEU A 82 -19.63 -14.86 -9.87
C LEU A 82 -19.49 -14.30 -11.30
N THR A 83 -19.14 -15.16 -12.27
CA THR A 83 -19.00 -14.78 -13.68
C THR A 83 -20.34 -14.45 -14.29
N GLU A 84 -21.40 -15.20 -13.98
CA GLU A 84 -22.76 -14.92 -14.43
C GLU A 84 -23.25 -13.59 -13.87
N GLU A 85 -23.00 -13.35 -12.58
CA GLU A 85 -23.39 -12.13 -11.89
C GLU A 85 -22.65 -10.89 -12.42
N LEU A 86 -21.36 -11.02 -12.71
CA LEU A 86 -20.50 -9.97 -13.25
C LEU A 86 -20.29 -10.10 -14.77
N SER A 87 -21.26 -10.68 -15.50
CA SER A 87 -21.18 -10.83 -16.96
C SER A 87 -21.66 -9.58 -17.71
N ASP A 88 -22.54 -8.79 -17.09
CA ASP A 88 -23.16 -7.63 -17.70
C ASP A 88 -22.52 -6.33 -17.21
N ALA A 89 -21.71 -5.72 -18.08
CA ALA A 89 -21.02 -4.48 -17.78
C ALA A 89 -21.98 -3.32 -17.47
N GLU A 90 -23.14 -3.23 -18.13
CA GLU A 90 -24.11 -2.16 -17.85
C GLU A 90 -24.65 -2.31 -16.43
N ARG A 91 -25.03 -3.54 -16.06
CA ARG A 91 -25.50 -3.86 -14.71
C ARG A 91 -24.45 -3.59 -13.64
N ILE A 92 -23.19 -3.99 -13.88
CA ILE A 92 -22.07 -3.69 -12.95
C ILE A 92 -21.98 -2.19 -12.69
N LEU A 93 -22.02 -1.38 -13.75
CA LEU A 93 -21.90 0.07 -13.63
C LEU A 93 -23.12 0.71 -12.94
N GLN A 94 -24.31 0.11 -13.05
CA GLN A 94 -25.52 0.56 -12.36
C GLN A 94 -25.56 0.17 -10.88
N GLU A 95 -25.02 -1.01 -10.53
CA GLU A 95 -25.05 -1.57 -9.17
C GLU A 95 -23.74 -1.33 -8.39
N THR A 96 -22.76 -0.65 -8.99
CA THR A 96 -21.46 -0.34 -8.37
C THR A 96 -21.60 0.36 -7.03
N SER A 97 -20.70 0.02 -6.09
CA SER A 97 -20.56 0.73 -4.81
C SER A 97 -19.81 2.06 -4.93
N SER A 98 -19.30 2.42 -6.12
CA SER A 98 -18.56 3.67 -6.33
C SER A 98 -19.48 4.89 -6.45
N GLU A 99 -19.10 6.00 -5.83
CA GLU A 99 -19.74 7.30 -6.08
C GLU A 99 -19.50 7.80 -7.51
N SER A 100 -18.34 7.47 -8.08
CA SER A 100 -17.93 7.83 -9.45
C SER A 100 -17.29 6.64 -10.15
N ILE A 101 -17.55 6.48 -11.45
CA ILE A 101 -16.91 5.49 -12.31
C ILE A 101 -15.72 6.15 -13.01
N PHE A 102 -14.54 5.55 -12.94
CA PHE A 102 -13.40 6.05 -13.68
C PHE A 102 -13.38 5.48 -15.08
N VAL A 103 -13.22 6.35 -16.07
CA VAL A 103 -13.07 5.96 -17.47
C VAL A 103 -11.65 6.28 -17.92
N TRP A 104 -10.94 5.28 -18.42
CA TRP A 104 -9.58 5.41 -18.93
C TRP A 104 -9.58 5.70 -20.42
N LEU A 105 -9.09 6.89 -20.76
CA LEU A 105 -8.98 7.34 -22.13
C LEU A 105 -7.71 6.76 -22.78
N PRO A 106 -7.80 6.25 -24.02
CA PRO A 106 -6.64 5.76 -24.74
C PRO A 106 -5.63 6.88 -24.91
N SER A 107 -4.38 6.61 -24.54
CA SER A 107 -3.30 7.56 -24.78
C SER A 107 -3.05 7.67 -26.29
N ASN A 108 -2.88 8.90 -26.79
CA ASN A 108 -2.53 9.12 -28.19
C ASN A 108 -1.18 8.43 -28.48
N LYS A 109 -1.15 7.56 -29.50
CA LYS A 109 -0.04 6.65 -29.85
C LYS A 109 1.34 7.32 -30.12
N SER A 110 1.47 8.63 -29.97
CA SER A 110 2.71 9.36 -30.25
C SER A 110 3.66 9.49 -29.04
N SER A 111 3.21 9.28 -27.80
CA SER A 111 4.10 9.30 -26.64
C SER A 111 4.63 7.89 -26.34
N LYS A 112 5.95 7.77 -26.14
CA LYS A 112 6.61 6.51 -25.76
C LYS A 112 6.18 5.99 -24.38
N GLU A 113 5.51 6.82 -23.60
CA GLU A 113 4.95 6.49 -22.29
C GLU A 113 3.49 6.91 -22.29
N SER A 114 2.59 5.94 -22.12
CA SER A 114 1.14 6.18 -22.09
C SER A 114 0.72 6.47 -20.66
N HIS A 115 0.78 7.73 -20.23
CA HIS A 115 0.06 8.14 -19.02
C HIS A 115 -1.42 7.81 -19.19
N ILE A 116 -2.01 7.17 -18.18
CA ILE A 116 -3.44 6.92 -18.13
C ILE A 116 -4.09 8.28 -17.91
N LYS A 117 -4.96 8.68 -18.82
CA LYS A 117 -5.87 9.81 -18.58
C LYS A 117 -7.18 9.22 -18.09
N SER A 118 -7.48 9.42 -16.81
CA SER A 118 -8.78 9.07 -16.23
C SER A 118 -9.69 10.29 -16.23
N ILE A 119 -10.99 10.04 -16.37
CA ILE A 119 -12.06 10.99 -16.03
C ILE A 119 -13.02 10.29 -15.07
N GLU A 120 -13.57 11.05 -14.12
CA GLU A 120 -14.63 10.60 -13.23
C GLU A 120 -15.98 10.84 -13.88
N VAL A 121 -16.83 9.82 -13.89
CA VAL A 121 -18.15 9.84 -14.49
C VAL A 121 -19.17 9.34 -13.47
N SER A 122 -20.03 10.22 -12.99
CA SER A 122 -21.04 9.89 -11.98
C SER A 122 -22.31 9.23 -12.57
N ASP A 123 -22.54 9.34 -13.88
CA ASP A 123 -23.69 8.74 -14.56
C ASP A 123 -23.31 7.37 -15.17
N PRO A 124 -23.89 6.24 -14.69
CA PRO A 124 -23.59 4.91 -15.21
C PRO A 124 -23.86 4.75 -16.71
N GLY A 125 -24.91 5.39 -17.23
CA GLY A 125 -25.26 5.34 -18.65
C GLY A 125 -24.18 5.97 -19.53
N ALA A 126 -23.66 7.12 -19.14
CA ALA A 126 -22.54 7.78 -19.81
C ALA A 126 -21.25 6.95 -19.73
N ALA A 127 -20.94 6.36 -18.57
CA ALA A 127 -19.79 5.48 -18.41
C ALA A 127 -19.89 4.24 -19.32
N TYR A 128 -21.08 3.63 -19.41
CA TYR A 128 -21.34 2.51 -20.30
C TYR A 128 -21.24 2.91 -21.78
N ALA A 129 -21.75 4.08 -22.17
CA ALA A 129 -21.58 4.59 -23.53
C ALA A 129 -20.09 4.79 -23.90
N LEU A 130 -19.26 5.25 -22.96
CA LEU A 130 -17.82 5.37 -23.14
C LEU A 130 -17.14 3.99 -23.23
N LEU A 131 -17.57 3.01 -22.43
CA LEU A 131 -17.12 1.62 -22.54
C LEU A 131 -17.41 1.07 -23.95
N GLN A 132 -18.63 1.26 -24.46
CA GLN A 132 -19.02 0.86 -25.81
C GLN A 132 -18.21 1.58 -26.90
N ALA A 133 -17.72 2.79 -26.61
CA ALA A 133 -16.81 3.54 -27.48
C ALA A 133 -15.34 3.05 -27.42
N GLY A 134 -15.04 2.03 -26.63
CA GLY A 134 -13.70 1.40 -26.56
C GLY A 134 -12.82 1.88 -25.42
N HIS A 135 -13.34 2.70 -24.50
CA HIS A 135 -12.64 3.12 -23.29
C HIS A 135 -12.70 2.02 -22.23
N ALA A 136 -11.68 1.90 -21.37
CA ALA A 136 -11.77 1.01 -20.21
C ALA A 136 -12.51 1.70 -19.08
N THR A 137 -13.17 0.93 -18.22
CA THR A 137 -13.78 1.44 -16.99
C THR A 137 -13.23 0.72 -15.76
N TYR A 138 -13.23 1.46 -14.66
CA TYR A 138 -12.83 1.03 -13.32
C TYR A 138 -13.88 1.54 -12.32
N CYS A 139 -14.37 0.63 -11.47
CA CYS A 139 -15.38 0.91 -10.44
C CYS A 139 -15.31 -0.16 -9.35
N ARG A 140 -16.07 0.00 -8.27
CA ARG A 140 -16.21 -1.00 -7.20
C ARG A 140 -17.27 -2.04 -7.59
N ALA A 141 -17.17 -3.24 -7.03
CA ALA A 141 -18.18 -4.27 -7.25
C ALA A 141 -19.52 -3.88 -6.59
N PRO A 142 -20.63 -4.51 -6.98
CA PRO A 142 -21.87 -4.45 -6.23
C PRO A 142 -21.65 -4.76 -4.72
N PRO A 143 -22.32 -4.03 -3.80
CA PRO A 143 -22.02 -4.09 -2.37
C PRO A 143 -22.04 -5.52 -1.79
N HIS A 144 -22.99 -6.34 -2.19
CA HIS A 144 -23.13 -7.70 -1.68
C HIS A 144 -22.01 -8.65 -2.14
N ILE A 145 -21.46 -8.44 -3.34
CA ILE A 145 -20.30 -9.19 -3.83
C ILE A 145 -19.05 -8.76 -3.07
N GLU A 146 -18.86 -7.45 -2.92
CA GLU A 146 -17.73 -6.90 -2.20
C GLU A 146 -17.70 -7.36 -0.75
N GLU A 147 -18.81 -7.17 -0.03
CA GLU A 147 -18.95 -7.58 1.37
C GLU A 147 -18.65 -9.06 1.54
N HIS A 148 -19.22 -9.92 0.69
CA HIS A 148 -19.01 -11.36 0.76
C HIS A 148 -17.53 -11.74 0.56
N LEU A 149 -16.91 -11.24 -0.52
CA LEU A 149 -15.53 -11.59 -0.86
C LEU A 149 -14.52 -11.05 0.15
N VAL A 150 -14.64 -9.78 0.53
CA VAL A 150 -13.74 -9.12 1.49
C VAL A 150 -13.84 -9.80 2.85
N ARG A 151 -15.06 -10.00 3.37
CA ARG A 151 -15.27 -10.65 4.68
C ARG A 151 -14.62 -12.01 4.74
N ARG A 152 -14.89 -12.87 3.75
CA ARG A 152 -14.38 -14.25 3.74
C ARG A 152 -12.87 -14.29 3.57
N LEU A 153 -12.29 -13.43 2.74
CA LEU A 153 -10.84 -13.37 2.59
C LEU A 153 -10.13 -12.77 3.81
N LEU A 154 -10.68 -11.76 4.49
CA LEU A 154 -10.13 -11.28 5.75
C LEU A 154 -10.11 -12.41 6.79
N GLN A 155 -11.22 -13.15 6.93
CA GLN A 155 -11.29 -14.33 7.80
C GLN A 155 -10.26 -15.39 7.41
N ASP A 156 -10.10 -15.68 6.13
CA ASP A 156 -9.20 -16.74 5.67
C ASP A 156 -7.71 -16.39 5.79
N THR A 157 -7.38 -15.12 5.56
CA THR A 157 -6.00 -14.61 5.57
C THR A 157 -5.56 -14.13 6.95
N GLN A 158 -6.50 -13.94 7.88
CA GLN A 158 -6.26 -13.38 9.22
C GLN A 158 -5.71 -11.95 9.20
N ILE A 159 -5.83 -11.23 8.07
CA ILE A 159 -5.59 -9.79 7.99
C ILE A 159 -6.57 -9.10 8.95
N GLY A 160 -6.08 -8.14 9.75
CA GLY A 160 -6.88 -7.51 10.82
C GLY A 160 -7.42 -8.51 11.84
N CYS A 161 -6.70 -9.62 12.05
CA CYS A 161 -7.11 -10.73 12.90
C CYS A 161 -8.42 -11.39 12.44
N GLY A 162 -8.75 -11.31 11.15
CA GLY A 162 -9.95 -11.92 10.57
C GLY A 162 -11.27 -11.30 11.00
N CYS A 163 -11.25 -10.14 11.66
CA CYS A 163 -12.45 -9.48 12.18
C CYS A 163 -12.94 -8.40 11.19
N GLN A 164 -14.11 -8.63 10.59
CA GLN A 164 -14.77 -7.70 9.67
C GLN A 164 -15.25 -6.42 10.36
N HIS A 165 -15.67 -6.50 11.63
CA HIS A 165 -16.21 -5.37 12.38
C HIS A 165 -15.15 -4.53 13.09
N SER A 166 -13.88 -4.73 12.73
CA SER A 166 -12.79 -3.99 13.36
C SER A 166 -12.21 -2.99 12.37
N ALA A 167 -11.90 -1.79 12.85
CA ALA A 167 -11.09 -0.82 12.10
C ALA A 167 -9.66 -1.32 11.81
N LEU A 168 -9.30 -2.55 12.22
CA LEU A 168 -7.98 -3.14 12.03
C LEU A 168 -7.76 -3.65 10.61
N ALA A 169 -8.82 -3.89 9.86
CA ALA A 169 -8.72 -4.23 8.45
C ALA A 169 -9.93 -3.73 7.66
N ARG A 170 -9.67 -3.44 6.40
CA ARG A 170 -10.68 -3.14 5.39
C ARG A 170 -10.30 -3.85 4.09
N GLY A 171 -11.24 -3.93 3.18
CA GLY A 171 -10.94 -4.38 1.83
C GLY A 171 -11.93 -3.79 0.86
N GLU A 172 -11.64 -4.03 -0.40
CA GLU A 172 -12.41 -3.54 -1.52
C GLU A 172 -12.38 -4.54 -2.66
N VAL A 173 -13.41 -4.51 -3.51
CA VAL A 173 -13.41 -5.26 -4.76
C VAL A 173 -13.52 -4.29 -5.91
N GLU A 174 -12.43 -4.16 -6.65
CA GLU A 174 -12.32 -3.32 -7.83
C GLU A 174 -12.68 -4.13 -9.08
N VAL A 175 -13.53 -3.61 -9.94
CA VAL A 175 -13.93 -4.22 -11.21
C VAL A 175 -13.30 -3.43 -12.35
N PHE A 176 -12.52 -4.13 -13.17
CA PHE A 176 -11.84 -3.59 -14.34
C PHE A 176 -12.46 -4.16 -15.62
N ILE A 177 -13.09 -3.31 -16.42
CA ILE A 177 -13.73 -3.67 -17.68
C ILE A 177 -12.90 -3.14 -18.84
N GLY A 178 -12.12 -4.01 -19.47
CA GLY A 178 -11.31 -3.68 -20.63
C GLY A 178 -12.12 -3.78 -21.92
N ALA A 179 -12.35 -2.66 -22.61
CA ALA A 179 -13.08 -2.66 -23.89
C ALA A 179 -12.19 -2.95 -25.10
N THR A 180 -10.89 -2.66 -25.03
CA THR A 180 -9.97 -2.79 -26.17
C THR A 180 -8.64 -3.42 -25.78
N SER A 181 -8.08 -4.22 -26.69
CA SER A 181 -6.74 -4.78 -26.52
C SER A 181 -5.66 -3.70 -26.67
N GLY A 182 -4.54 -3.91 -25.98
CA GLY A 182 -3.39 -3.01 -26.00
C GLY A 182 -3.46 -1.88 -24.99
N GLN A 183 -4.56 -1.71 -24.25
CA GLN A 183 -4.59 -0.82 -23.09
C GLN A 183 -3.56 -1.30 -22.05
N VAL A 184 -2.85 -0.34 -21.44
CA VAL A 184 -1.80 -0.60 -20.45
C VAL A 184 -2.06 0.22 -19.21
N THR A 185 -2.16 -0.45 -18.06
CA THR A 185 -1.96 0.17 -16.76
C THR A 185 -0.46 0.15 -16.48
N GLY A 186 0.14 1.34 -16.35
CA GLY A 186 1.59 1.52 -16.19
C GLY A 186 2.14 0.85 -14.93
N TRP A 187 3.47 0.86 -14.79
CA TRP A 187 4.09 0.34 -13.57
C TRP A 187 3.59 1.11 -12.34
N HIS A 188 3.24 0.36 -11.30
CA HIS A 188 2.90 0.89 -9.98
C HIS A 188 3.10 -0.19 -8.91
N MET A 189 3.05 0.24 -7.65
CA MET A 189 2.92 -0.63 -6.49
C MET A 189 1.69 -0.25 -5.72
N ASP A 190 1.02 -1.26 -5.18
CA ASP A 190 -0.04 -1.08 -4.21
C ASP A 190 0.47 -1.30 -2.79
N PHE A 191 -0.30 -0.84 -1.83
CA PHE A 191 -0.09 -1.13 -0.41
C PHE A 191 -1.07 -2.18 0.13
N GLN A 192 -1.97 -2.66 -0.73
CA GLN A 192 -2.91 -3.74 -0.45
C GLN A 192 -2.32 -5.13 -0.77
N GLU A 193 -2.83 -6.15 -0.09
CA GLU A 193 -2.70 -7.55 -0.50
C GLU A 193 -3.77 -7.82 -1.57
N ASN A 194 -3.36 -8.20 -2.78
CA ASN A 194 -4.24 -8.21 -3.94
C ASN A 194 -4.52 -9.62 -4.46
N PHE A 195 -5.80 -9.93 -4.69
CA PHE A 195 -6.26 -11.15 -5.36
C PHE A 195 -7.06 -10.78 -6.61
N THR A 196 -6.43 -10.89 -7.77
CA THR A 196 -7.09 -10.69 -9.06
C THR A 196 -7.72 -11.99 -9.57
N LEU A 197 -9.00 -11.93 -9.93
CA LEU A 197 -9.73 -12.97 -10.65
C LEU A 197 -10.06 -12.48 -12.06
N GLN A 198 -9.62 -13.21 -13.08
CA GLN A 198 -9.97 -12.90 -14.46
C GLN A 198 -11.25 -13.65 -14.86
N LEU A 199 -12.33 -12.93 -15.11
CA LEU A 199 -13.65 -13.53 -15.40
C LEU A 199 -13.81 -13.79 -16.89
N THR A 200 -13.45 -12.81 -17.72
CA THR A 200 -13.49 -12.90 -19.20
C THR A 200 -12.28 -12.20 -19.81
N GLY A 201 -11.90 -12.49 -21.05
CA GLY A 201 -10.74 -11.88 -21.69
C GLY A 201 -9.39 -12.33 -21.12
N LYS A 202 -8.32 -11.60 -21.44
CA LYS A 202 -6.95 -11.95 -21.05
C LYS A 202 -6.12 -10.71 -20.75
N LYS A 203 -5.28 -10.80 -19.72
CA LYS A 203 -4.33 -9.76 -19.33
C LYS A 203 -2.94 -10.33 -19.18
N GLN A 204 -1.94 -9.62 -19.68
CA GLN A 204 -0.53 -9.87 -19.35
C GLN A 204 -0.17 -9.01 -18.15
N TRP A 205 0.42 -9.65 -17.14
CA TRP A 205 0.96 -9.01 -15.95
C TRP A 205 2.47 -9.15 -16.00
N ASP A 206 3.17 -8.03 -15.82
CA ASP A 206 4.59 -8.01 -15.53
C ASP A 206 4.74 -7.66 -14.05
N LEU A 207 5.56 -8.42 -13.33
CA LEU A 207 5.73 -8.35 -11.88
C LEU A 207 7.20 -8.19 -11.54
N LYS A 208 7.52 -7.40 -10.51
CA LYS A 208 8.87 -7.29 -9.96
C LYS A 208 8.81 -6.95 -8.47
N ALA A 209 9.67 -7.56 -7.66
CA ALA A 209 9.70 -7.25 -6.23
C ALA A 209 10.28 -5.84 -6.00
N SER A 210 9.73 -5.10 -5.04
CA SER A 210 10.26 -3.80 -4.61
C SER A 210 11.35 -3.94 -3.54
N THR A 211 12.15 -2.89 -3.37
CA THR A 211 13.00 -2.73 -2.19
C THR A 211 12.20 -2.35 -0.94
N VAL A 212 10.98 -1.81 -1.10
CA VAL A 212 10.09 -1.41 -0.02
C VAL A 212 9.21 -2.59 0.40
N GLN A 213 9.44 -3.10 1.61
CA GLN A 213 8.58 -4.11 2.22
C GLN A 213 7.50 -3.46 3.08
N HIS A 214 6.29 -4.02 3.07
CA HIS A 214 5.14 -3.49 3.80
C HIS A 214 4.91 -1.98 3.57
N PRO A 215 4.75 -1.56 2.30
CA PRO A 215 4.61 -0.15 1.96
C PRO A 215 3.43 0.48 2.71
N LEU A 216 3.62 1.72 3.16
CA LEU A 216 2.57 2.49 3.83
C LEU A 216 1.60 3.15 2.85
N ARG A 217 2.04 3.34 1.59
CA ARG A 217 1.27 3.91 0.49
C ARG A 217 1.67 3.24 -0.81
N GLY A 218 0.75 3.27 -1.78
CA GLY A 218 1.05 2.88 -3.15
C GLY A 218 2.05 3.84 -3.79
N VAL A 219 2.65 3.42 -4.89
CA VAL A 219 3.56 4.22 -5.72
C VAL A 219 3.07 4.14 -7.15
N THR A 220 2.58 5.25 -7.69
CA THR A 220 1.88 5.29 -8.97
C THR A 220 2.51 6.30 -9.93
N PRO A 221 3.70 6.02 -10.53
CA PRO A 221 4.38 6.91 -11.46
C PRO A 221 3.56 7.33 -12.68
N HIS A 222 2.51 6.58 -13.00
CA HIS A 222 1.62 6.87 -14.11
C HIS A 222 0.60 7.99 -13.81
N TYR A 223 0.33 8.31 -12.54
CA TYR A 223 -0.47 9.47 -12.12
C TYR A 223 0.45 10.68 -11.91
N ALA A 224 0.39 11.62 -12.85
CA ALA A 224 1.31 12.76 -12.93
C ALA A 224 0.77 13.98 -12.18
N SER A 225 0.66 13.91 -10.85
CA SER A 225 0.33 15.07 -10.02
C SER A 225 1.30 15.22 -8.83
N PRO A 226 1.84 16.43 -8.57
CA PRO A 226 2.78 16.64 -7.46
C PRO A 226 2.22 16.24 -6.10
N GLU A 227 0.91 16.43 -5.89
CA GLU A 227 0.22 16.09 -4.65
C GLU A 227 0.24 14.57 -4.36
N MET A 228 0.39 13.75 -5.40
CA MET A 228 0.51 12.30 -5.28
C MET A 228 1.97 11.85 -5.16
N VAL A 229 2.85 12.39 -5.99
CA VAL A 229 4.27 11.97 -6.05
C VAL A 229 4.98 12.17 -4.72
N GLU A 230 4.83 13.35 -4.13
CA GLU A 230 5.57 13.72 -2.93
C GLU A 230 5.23 12.85 -1.70
N PRO A 231 3.95 12.68 -1.31
CA PRO A 231 3.60 11.81 -0.19
C PRO A 231 3.96 10.34 -0.41
N GLN A 232 3.84 9.83 -1.64
CA GLN A 232 4.19 8.45 -1.96
C GLN A 232 5.71 8.22 -1.88
N LEU A 233 6.51 9.13 -2.44
CA LEU A 233 7.97 9.07 -2.35
C LEU A 233 8.46 9.19 -0.91
N LYS A 234 7.88 10.12 -0.14
CA LYS A 234 8.15 10.26 1.29
C LYS A 234 7.86 8.96 2.05
N ALA A 235 6.69 8.36 1.83
CA ALA A 235 6.30 7.11 2.48
C ALA A 235 7.24 5.94 2.12
N ALA A 236 7.60 5.80 0.85
CA ALA A 236 8.56 4.79 0.39
C ALA A 236 9.95 4.97 1.05
N ARG A 237 10.41 6.22 1.20
CA ARG A 237 11.71 6.54 1.81
C ARG A 237 11.82 6.31 3.30
N LEU A 238 10.69 6.13 4.00
CA LEU A 238 10.70 5.67 5.39
C LEU A 238 11.23 4.22 5.50
N ALA A 239 11.01 3.40 4.47
CA ALA A 239 11.50 2.02 4.41
C ALA A 239 12.83 1.90 3.65
N ASP A 240 12.98 2.63 2.55
CA ASP A 240 14.20 2.64 1.73
C ASP A 240 14.59 4.10 1.38
N PRO A 241 15.54 4.70 2.10
CA PRO A 241 15.97 6.08 1.87
C PRO A 241 16.47 6.36 0.45
N SER A 242 16.90 5.32 -0.28
CA SER A 242 17.43 5.43 -1.65
C SER A 242 16.36 5.25 -2.74
N PHE A 243 15.11 4.99 -2.34
CA PHE A 243 14.02 4.73 -3.26
C PHE A 243 13.82 5.87 -4.26
N GLN A 244 13.59 5.50 -5.52
CA GLN A 244 13.29 6.40 -6.63
C GLN A 244 11.88 6.17 -7.14
N PHE A 245 11.13 7.25 -7.35
CA PHE A 245 9.73 7.23 -7.81
C PHE A 245 9.57 6.87 -9.30
N ASP A 246 10.31 5.92 -9.83
CA ASP A 246 10.33 5.60 -11.27
C ASP A 246 9.77 4.19 -11.55
N HIS A 247 9.72 3.82 -12.82
CA HIS A 247 9.59 2.43 -13.23
C HIS A 247 10.61 1.53 -12.50
N PRO A 248 10.33 0.21 -12.39
CA PRO A 248 11.19 -0.69 -11.64
C PRO A 248 12.61 -0.73 -12.23
N SER A 249 13.60 -0.37 -11.41
CA SER A 249 15.02 -0.26 -11.72
C SER A 249 15.86 -0.89 -10.61
N GLU A 250 17.18 -0.93 -10.75
CA GLU A 250 18.07 -1.46 -9.71
C GLU A 250 18.00 -0.67 -8.38
N SER A 251 17.51 0.57 -8.39
CA SER A 251 17.43 1.43 -7.20
C SER A 251 16.12 1.32 -6.42
N ASN A 252 15.09 0.66 -6.96
CA ASN A 252 13.77 0.60 -6.32
C ASN A 252 13.10 -0.78 -6.45
N SER A 253 13.80 -1.76 -7.01
CA SER A 253 13.29 -3.11 -7.22
C SER A 253 14.40 -4.15 -7.18
N VAL A 254 14.02 -5.39 -6.89
CA VAL A 254 14.92 -6.54 -6.77
C VAL A 254 14.47 -7.69 -7.67
N GLY A 255 15.44 -8.42 -8.21
CA GLY A 255 15.20 -9.55 -9.10
C GLY A 255 14.87 -9.16 -10.54
N GLU A 256 14.43 -10.15 -11.32
CA GLU A 256 14.05 -9.99 -12.72
C GLU A 256 12.54 -9.69 -12.85
N ILE A 257 12.15 -9.15 -14.00
CA ILE A 257 10.72 -9.02 -14.34
C ILE A 257 10.18 -10.41 -14.66
N GLU A 258 9.11 -10.81 -13.97
CA GLU A 258 8.34 -12.00 -14.26
C GLU A 258 7.07 -11.64 -15.02
N THR A 259 6.81 -12.32 -16.14
CA THR A 259 5.61 -12.08 -16.96
C THR A 259 4.69 -13.29 -16.90
N VAL A 260 3.41 -13.04 -16.61
CA VAL A 260 2.34 -14.04 -16.64
C VAL A 260 1.16 -13.56 -17.47
N VAL A 261 0.48 -14.49 -18.14
CA VAL A 261 -0.79 -14.22 -18.82
C VAL A 261 -1.90 -14.86 -18.02
N VAL A 262 -2.82 -14.03 -17.56
CA VAL A 262 -3.99 -14.41 -16.76
C VAL A 262 -5.18 -14.47 -17.70
N GLY A 263 -5.80 -15.65 -17.82
CA GLY A 263 -6.99 -15.90 -18.64
C GLY A 263 -8.24 -16.22 -17.82
N PRO A 264 -9.40 -16.44 -18.47
CA PRO A 264 -10.65 -16.66 -17.77
C PRO A 264 -10.59 -17.84 -16.80
N GLY A 265 -10.94 -17.61 -15.54
CA GLY A 265 -10.86 -18.57 -14.45
C GLY A 265 -9.53 -18.58 -13.70
N ASP A 266 -8.50 -17.87 -14.17
CA ASP A 266 -7.23 -17.78 -13.44
C ASP A 266 -7.33 -16.82 -12.24
N VAL A 267 -6.53 -17.12 -11.21
CA VAL A 267 -6.34 -16.27 -10.04
C VAL A 267 -4.89 -15.82 -9.98
N LEU A 268 -4.66 -14.53 -9.77
CA LEU A 268 -3.34 -13.97 -9.49
C LEU A 268 -3.37 -13.30 -8.11
N TYR A 269 -2.59 -13.83 -7.18
CA TYR A 269 -2.26 -13.16 -5.93
C TYR A 269 -0.92 -12.43 -6.07
N HIS A 270 -0.82 -11.21 -5.55
CA HIS A 270 0.47 -10.61 -5.26
C HIS A 270 0.45 -9.82 -3.94
N PRO A 271 1.55 -9.85 -3.18
CA PRO A 271 1.63 -9.09 -1.95
C PRO A 271 1.73 -7.58 -2.18
N ALA A 272 1.47 -6.82 -1.11
CA ALA A 272 1.70 -5.38 -1.06
C ALA A 272 3.17 -5.07 -1.40
N GLY A 273 3.40 -4.01 -2.17
CA GLY A 273 4.74 -3.58 -2.58
C GLY A 273 5.33 -4.32 -3.79
N ILE A 274 4.57 -5.18 -4.48
CA ILE A 274 5.02 -5.70 -5.77
C ILE A 274 4.79 -4.65 -6.85
N TRP A 275 5.87 -4.31 -7.56
CA TRP A 275 5.76 -3.57 -8.80
C TRP A 275 5.02 -4.42 -9.81
N HIS A 276 3.98 -3.85 -10.41
CA HIS A 276 3.24 -4.54 -11.45
C HIS A 276 2.78 -3.60 -12.55
N ARG A 277 2.65 -4.17 -13.75
CA ARG A 277 2.14 -3.52 -14.96
C ARG A 277 1.19 -4.47 -15.65
N VAL A 278 0.06 -3.96 -16.12
CA VAL A 278 -1.01 -4.78 -16.72
C VAL A 278 -1.26 -4.34 -18.14
N LYS A 279 -1.22 -5.28 -19.08
CA LYS A 279 -1.58 -5.06 -20.49
C LYS A 279 -2.78 -5.91 -20.86
N VAL A 280 -3.84 -5.28 -21.35
CA VAL A 280 -5.01 -5.97 -21.87
C VAL A 280 -4.65 -6.65 -23.19
N LEU A 281 -4.77 -7.98 -23.25
CA LEU A 281 -4.54 -8.75 -24.47
C LEU A 281 -5.85 -9.01 -25.21
N GLU A 282 -6.90 -9.33 -24.47
CA GLU A 282 -8.25 -9.55 -24.98
C GLU A 282 -9.23 -8.76 -24.09
N PRO A 283 -10.23 -8.05 -24.68
CA PRO A 283 -11.27 -7.38 -23.92
C PRO A 283 -11.97 -8.32 -22.93
N GLY A 284 -12.36 -7.80 -21.77
CA GLY A 284 -13.01 -8.60 -20.75
C GLY A 284 -13.00 -7.95 -19.38
N ILE A 285 -13.51 -8.71 -18.41
CA ILE A 285 -13.76 -8.29 -17.03
C ILE A 285 -12.80 -9.06 -16.12
N SER A 286 -12.17 -8.33 -15.20
CA SER A 286 -11.52 -8.91 -14.03
C SER A 286 -11.96 -8.17 -12.79
N ILE A 287 -11.90 -8.84 -11.65
CA ILE A 287 -11.98 -8.19 -10.35
C ILE A 287 -10.63 -8.28 -9.64
N ASN A 288 -10.34 -7.30 -8.80
CA ASN A 288 -9.22 -7.32 -7.86
C ASN A 288 -9.78 -7.16 -6.45
N ILE A 289 -9.48 -8.11 -5.58
CA ILE A 289 -9.89 -8.06 -4.18
C ILE A 289 -8.68 -7.59 -3.38
N SER A 290 -8.75 -6.37 -2.89
CA SER A 290 -7.64 -5.67 -2.24
C SER A 290 -7.90 -5.65 -0.74
N LEU A 291 -6.98 -6.22 0.05
CA LEU A 291 -7.11 -6.30 1.50
C LEU A 291 -6.06 -5.42 2.17
N MET A 292 -6.47 -4.68 3.19
CA MET A 292 -5.63 -3.74 3.93
C MET A 292 -5.79 -3.97 5.42
N ALA A 293 -4.69 -3.79 6.17
CA ALA A 293 -4.73 -3.80 7.63
C ALA A 293 -3.95 -2.64 8.22
N SER A 294 -4.38 -2.23 9.41
CA SER A 294 -3.56 -1.40 10.28
C SER A 294 -2.24 -2.11 10.55
N ASN A 295 -1.14 -1.37 10.41
CA ASN A 295 0.16 -1.88 10.80
C ASN A 295 0.32 -1.83 12.33
N TYR A 296 1.31 -2.57 12.85
CA TYR A 296 1.55 -2.62 14.30
C TYR A 296 1.93 -1.26 14.89
N ALA A 297 2.61 -0.40 14.14
CA ALA A 297 2.97 0.94 14.64
C ALA A 297 1.70 1.77 14.88
N THR A 298 0.77 1.81 13.93
CA THR A 298 -0.53 2.48 14.06
C THR A 298 -1.31 1.91 15.26
N LEU A 299 -1.46 0.58 15.34
CA LEU A 299 -2.20 -0.08 16.41
C LEU A 299 -1.64 0.24 17.79
N VAL A 300 -0.31 0.13 17.97
CA VAL A 300 0.35 0.38 19.25
C VAL A 300 0.30 1.87 19.60
N CYS A 301 0.58 2.76 18.64
CA CYS A 301 0.57 4.20 18.88
C CYS A 301 -0.82 4.72 19.23
N GLN A 302 -1.88 4.30 18.52
CA GLN A 302 -3.26 4.68 18.85
C GLN A 302 -3.68 4.14 20.22
N SER A 303 -3.30 2.89 20.56
CA SER A 303 -3.58 2.32 21.89
C SER A 303 -2.86 3.09 23.00
N LEU A 304 -1.58 3.42 22.80
CA LEU A 304 -0.80 4.22 23.75
C LEU A 304 -1.35 5.63 23.86
N GLN A 305 -1.77 6.25 22.76
CA GLN A 305 -2.43 7.55 22.75
C GLN A 305 -3.67 7.55 23.64
N GLN A 306 -4.56 6.56 23.48
CA GLN A 306 -5.74 6.43 24.34
C GLN A 306 -5.37 6.26 25.82
N TYR A 307 -4.30 5.51 26.11
CA TYR A 307 -3.80 5.35 27.48
C TYR A 307 -3.20 6.65 28.05
N LEU A 308 -2.48 7.42 27.25
CA LEU A 308 -1.92 8.73 27.64
C LEU A 308 -3.02 9.76 27.89
N LEU A 309 -4.08 9.78 27.06
CA LEU A 309 -5.21 10.70 27.17
C LEU A 309 -6.01 10.55 28.48
N GLN A 310 -5.83 9.46 29.23
CA GLN A 310 -6.40 9.31 30.57
C GLN A 310 -5.77 10.28 31.59
N ARG A 311 -4.55 10.76 31.32
CA ARG A 311 -3.77 11.63 32.22
C ARG A 311 -3.98 13.10 31.86
N PRO A 312 -4.41 13.97 32.80
CA PRO A 312 -4.66 15.39 32.49
C PRO A 312 -3.46 16.14 31.90
N ALA A 313 -2.23 15.81 32.34
CA ALA A 313 -1.02 16.47 31.86
C ALA A 313 -0.78 16.26 30.34
N TRP A 314 -1.15 15.09 29.82
CA TRP A 314 -1.05 14.75 28.39
C TRP A 314 -2.18 15.33 27.53
N ARG A 315 -3.21 15.92 28.14
CA ARG A 315 -4.30 16.63 27.43
C ARG A 315 -4.08 18.15 27.37
N GLN A 316 -3.03 18.67 27.99
CA GLN A 316 -2.75 20.10 27.97
C GLN A 316 -2.38 20.56 26.55
N LEU A 317 -2.76 21.80 26.21
CA LEU A 317 -2.37 22.42 24.95
C LEU A 317 -0.85 22.67 24.94
N ILE A 318 -0.23 22.53 23.77
CA ILE A 318 1.20 22.82 23.60
C ILE A 318 1.41 24.34 23.74
N GLN A 319 2.07 24.77 24.81
CA GLN A 319 2.42 26.18 25.09
C GLN A 319 3.95 26.44 25.12
N GLY A 320 4.74 25.47 24.68
CA GLY A 320 6.20 25.50 24.70
C GLY A 320 6.82 24.14 25.07
N PRO A 321 8.15 24.01 25.08
CA PRO A 321 8.83 22.73 25.28
C PRO A 321 8.91 22.28 26.75
N ALA A 322 8.86 23.22 27.71
CA ALA A 322 9.15 22.91 29.12
C ALA A 322 8.25 21.82 29.76
N PRO A 323 6.93 21.74 29.48
CA PRO A 323 6.12 20.62 29.94
C PRO A 323 6.46 19.30 29.26
N LEU A 324 6.95 19.33 28.01
CA LEU A 324 7.17 18.14 27.21
C LEU A 324 8.33 17.28 27.75
N ASP A 325 9.44 17.90 28.18
CA ASP A 325 10.57 17.14 28.73
C ASP A 325 10.17 16.35 29.99
N GLY A 326 9.35 16.95 30.86
CA GLY A 326 8.80 16.28 32.04
C GLY A 326 7.89 15.11 31.66
N LEU A 327 6.99 15.31 30.69
CA LEU A 327 6.11 14.25 30.19
C LEU A 327 6.90 13.10 29.54
N LEU A 328 7.91 13.42 28.74
CA LEU A 328 8.78 12.42 28.10
C LEU A 328 9.61 11.64 29.11
N ALA A 329 10.04 12.28 30.21
CA ALA A 329 10.75 11.59 31.28
C ALA A 329 9.87 10.55 32.02
N GLU A 330 8.56 10.78 32.10
CA GLU A 330 7.58 9.85 32.70
C GLU A 330 7.15 8.73 31.73
N LEU A 331 7.34 8.92 30.42
CA LEU A 331 6.84 8.01 29.39
C LEU A 331 7.31 6.54 29.56
N PRO A 332 8.57 6.24 29.93
CA PRO A 332 9.00 4.86 30.15
C PRO A 332 8.19 4.14 31.24
N ASP A 333 7.93 4.81 32.37
CA ASP A 333 7.15 4.24 33.46
C ASP A 333 5.70 4.01 33.06
N ILE A 334 5.13 4.95 32.29
CA ILE A 334 3.78 4.83 31.71
C ILE A 334 3.70 3.62 30.77
N ILE A 335 4.69 3.42 29.92
CA ILE A 335 4.75 2.26 29.01
C ILE A 335 4.88 0.96 29.80
N HIS A 336 5.73 0.92 30.83
CA HIS A 336 5.84 -0.26 31.70
C HIS A 336 4.53 -0.56 32.43
N GLN A 337 3.82 0.48 32.87
CA GLN A 337 2.51 0.34 33.48
C GLN A 337 1.49 -0.22 32.48
N PHE A 338 1.42 0.34 31.27
CA PHE A 338 0.57 -0.14 30.18
C PHE A 338 0.82 -1.62 29.89
N ILE A 339 2.08 -2.03 29.68
CA ILE A 339 2.43 -3.43 29.41
C ILE A 339 1.99 -4.36 30.55
N ARG A 340 2.16 -3.92 31.81
CA ARG A 340 1.81 -4.72 32.99
C ARG A 340 0.31 -4.85 33.23
N GLU A 341 -0.45 -3.78 33.02
CA GLU A 341 -1.88 -3.71 33.34
C GLU A 341 -2.76 -4.20 32.20
N THR A 342 -2.45 -3.79 30.97
CA THR A 342 -3.25 -4.10 29.78
C THR A 342 -2.52 -5.06 28.86
N GLY A 343 -1.25 -4.79 28.54
CA GLY A 343 -0.46 -5.57 27.60
C GLY A 343 -1.20 -5.80 26.27
N THR A 344 -1.04 -6.98 25.69
CA THR A 344 -1.77 -7.39 24.48
C THR A 344 -3.28 -7.43 24.68
N ASN A 345 -3.75 -7.69 25.90
CA ASN A 345 -5.17 -7.88 26.24
C ASN A 345 -5.96 -6.58 26.24
N GLY A 346 -5.31 -5.43 26.42
CA GLY A 346 -5.98 -4.14 26.25
C GLY A 346 -5.81 -3.52 24.86
N ILE A 347 -4.96 -4.09 24.01
CA ILE A 347 -4.85 -3.67 22.59
C ILE A 347 -5.84 -4.47 21.75
N LEU A 348 -5.86 -5.79 21.93
CA LEU A 348 -6.71 -6.71 21.18
C LEU A 348 -7.75 -7.32 22.12
N PRO A 349 -9.05 -7.16 21.86
CA PRO A 349 -10.11 -7.84 22.59
C PRO A 349 -9.87 -9.35 22.67
N PRO A 350 -10.24 -10.04 23.77
CA PRO A 350 -10.04 -11.48 23.91
C PRO A 350 -10.61 -12.30 22.75
N VAL A 351 -11.77 -11.89 22.22
CA VAL A 351 -12.41 -12.58 21.07
C VAL A 351 -11.55 -12.55 19.80
N ILE A 352 -10.71 -11.53 19.64
CA ILE A 352 -9.76 -11.46 18.54
C ILE A 352 -8.55 -12.36 18.82
N GLN A 353 -8.10 -12.42 20.08
CA GLN A 353 -6.95 -13.25 20.48
C GLN A 353 -7.23 -14.76 20.40
N GLU A 354 -8.46 -15.18 20.68
CA GLU A 354 -8.87 -16.59 20.68
C GLU A 354 -9.15 -17.16 19.28
N GLY A 355 -8.89 -16.39 18.21
CA GLY A 355 -9.05 -16.83 16.83
C GLY A 355 -10.38 -16.42 16.18
N GLY A 356 -11.01 -15.35 16.68
CA GLY A 356 -12.11 -14.66 16.01
C GLY A 356 -13.46 -14.81 16.69
N ILE A 357 -14.35 -13.86 16.38
CA ILE A 357 -15.77 -13.95 16.71
C ILE A 357 -16.32 -15.13 15.90
N LYS A 358 -16.73 -16.21 16.57
CA LYS A 358 -17.68 -17.14 15.96
C LYS A 358 -18.97 -16.34 15.77
N THR A 359 -19.15 -15.79 14.57
CA THR A 359 -20.36 -15.05 14.23
C THR A 359 -21.53 -16.01 14.39
N ALA A 360 -22.27 -15.87 15.49
CA ALA A 360 -23.68 -16.25 15.44
C ALA A 360 -24.25 -15.40 14.31
N GLU A 361 -24.89 -16.04 13.34
CA GLU A 361 -25.61 -15.39 12.26
C GLU A 361 -26.62 -14.44 12.89
N ASP A 362 -26.26 -13.17 13.06
CA ASP A 362 -27.16 -12.14 13.56
C ASP A 362 -27.37 -11.15 12.42
N ASP A 363 -28.61 -11.19 11.93
CA ASP A 363 -29.10 -10.37 10.84
C ASP A 363 -29.22 -8.91 11.31
N GLY A 364 -28.44 -8.02 10.70
CA GLY A 364 -28.79 -6.62 10.57
C GLY A 364 -28.22 -5.70 11.64
N ASP A 365 -27.13 -5.03 11.31
CA ASP A 365 -27.11 -3.57 11.15
C ASP A 365 -25.73 -3.17 10.59
N ASN A 366 -25.71 -2.80 9.30
CA ASN A 366 -24.51 -2.31 8.62
C ASN A 366 -24.30 -0.83 8.95
N ASP A 367 -23.43 -0.55 9.93
CA ASP A 367 -22.89 0.79 10.14
C ASP A 367 -21.88 1.11 9.03
N GLU A 368 -22.29 1.94 8.07
CA GLU A 368 -21.47 2.47 6.99
C GLU A 368 -20.35 3.38 7.54
N MET A 369 -19.15 2.81 7.71
CA MET A 369 -17.91 3.59 7.86
C MET A 369 -17.38 3.92 6.46
N SER A 370 -17.76 5.07 5.90
CA SER A 370 -17.25 5.57 4.62
C SER A 370 -15.78 6.02 4.76
N GLY A 371 -14.85 5.11 4.48
CA GLY A 371 -13.45 5.43 4.26
C GLY A 371 -13.24 6.07 2.89
N ASN A 372 -13.53 7.37 2.81
CA ASN A 372 -13.40 8.16 1.59
C ASN A 372 -11.93 8.59 1.39
N ASP A 373 -11.19 7.87 0.52
CA ASP A 373 -9.85 8.25 0.07
C ASP A 373 -9.87 8.90 -1.34
N SER A 374 -11.05 9.26 -1.88
CA SER A 374 -11.17 9.98 -3.16
C SER A 374 -11.36 11.48 -2.97
N GLU A 375 -10.39 12.15 -2.35
CA GLU A 375 -10.25 13.60 -2.53
C GLU A 375 -9.37 13.90 -3.74
N ALA A 376 -9.96 13.77 -4.93
CA ALA A 376 -9.52 14.53 -6.09
C ALA A 376 -9.96 15.99 -5.90
N SER A 377 -9.35 16.66 -4.92
CA SER A 377 -9.43 18.11 -4.76
C SER A 377 -9.02 18.75 -6.08
N SER A 378 -9.93 19.52 -6.70
CA SER A 378 -9.64 20.29 -7.90
C SER A 378 -8.55 21.31 -7.59
N ALA A 379 -7.30 20.93 -7.86
CA ALA A 379 -6.10 21.70 -7.58
C ALA A 379 -6.06 22.94 -8.47
N ALA A 380 -6.59 24.06 -7.98
CA ALA A 380 -5.98 25.33 -8.30
C ALA A 380 -4.53 25.21 -7.87
N ALA A 381 -3.59 25.29 -8.81
CA ALA A 381 -2.16 25.33 -8.52
C ALA A 381 -1.95 26.45 -7.50
N VAL A 382 -1.84 26.09 -6.22
CA VAL A 382 -1.40 27.01 -5.20
C VAL A 382 0.04 27.28 -5.61
N ASP A 383 0.32 28.52 -6.02
CA ASP A 383 1.69 28.97 -6.23
C ASP A 383 2.40 28.84 -4.89
N ASP A 384 3.00 27.67 -4.64
CA ASP A 384 3.78 27.40 -3.44
C ASP A 384 4.83 28.49 -3.32
N GLU A 385 4.74 29.30 -2.26
CA GLU A 385 5.70 30.36 -1.99
C GLU A 385 7.09 29.73 -1.81
N ILE A 386 7.99 29.97 -2.77
CA ILE A 386 9.36 29.47 -2.70
C ILE A 386 10.16 30.41 -1.80
N VAL A 387 10.50 29.93 -0.60
CA VAL A 387 11.30 30.70 0.35
C VAL A 387 12.77 30.71 -0.08
N ASP A 388 13.43 31.87 0.01
CA ASP A 388 14.88 31.96 -0.20
C ASP A 388 15.61 31.71 1.13
N ALA A 389 16.07 30.48 1.33
CA ALA A 389 16.72 30.07 2.58
C ALA A 389 18.06 30.77 2.82
N ASP A 390 18.72 31.26 1.76
CA ASP A 390 19.99 31.99 1.87
C ASP A 390 19.79 33.42 2.40
N SER A 391 18.55 33.93 2.31
CA SER A 391 18.13 35.24 2.84
C SER A 391 17.49 35.16 4.24
N PHE A 392 17.38 33.95 4.81
CA PHE A 392 16.65 33.73 6.06
C PHE A 392 17.32 34.48 7.24
N PRO A 393 16.53 35.15 8.12
CA PRO A 393 17.09 35.89 9.24
C PRO A 393 17.92 34.99 10.15
N VAL A 394 19.09 35.49 10.53
CA VAL A 394 20.02 34.79 11.42
C VAL A 394 19.56 35.00 12.86
N HIS A 395 19.01 33.96 13.48
CA HIS A 395 18.61 33.95 14.89
C HIS A 395 19.72 33.41 15.80
N TYR A 396 20.53 32.48 15.29
CA TYR A 396 21.68 31.89 15.96
C TYR A 396 22.97 32.38 15.29
N SER A 397 23.89 32.89 16.11
CA SER A 397 25.23 33.27 15.63
C SER A 397 26.09 32.03 15.38
N LEU A 398 27.16 32.19 14.59
CA LEU A 398 28.18 31.16 14.41
C LEU A 398 28.77 30.64 15.72
N GLU A 399 28.86 31.49 16.74
CA GLU A 399 29.37 31.12 18.05
C GLU A 399 28.40 30.22 18.81
N ASP A 400 27.10 30.41 18.62
CA ASP A 400 26.05 29.56 19.20
C ASP A 400 26.12 28.15 18.59
N PHE A 401 26.28 28.05 17.26
CA PHE A 401 26.43 26.77 16.57
C PHE A 401 27.63 25.95 17.05
N LYS A 402 28.75 26.59 17.41
CA LYS A 402 29.93 25.86 17.92
C LYS A 402 29.64 25.07 19.18
N ARG A 403 28.58 25.46 19.90
CA ARG A 403 28.21 24.87 21.18
C ARG A 403 27.07 23.86 21.05
N LEU A 404 26.57 23.65 19.84
CA LEU A 404 25.51 22.70 19.52
C LEU A 404 26.09 21.50 18.78
N VAL A 405 25.61 20.32 19.13
CA VAL A 405 25.71 19.12 18.30
C VAL A 405 24.48 19.11 17.39
N LEU A 406 24.70 19.25 16.09
CA LEU A 406 23.64 19.26 15.09
C LEU A 406 23.35 17.85 14.61
N THR A 407 22.08 17.46 14.61
CA THR A 407 21.62 16.17 14.08
C THR A 407 20.41 16.40 13.18
N ILE A 408 20.27 15.59 12.12
CA ILE A 408 19.04 15.58 11.32
C ILE A 408 17.88 15.12 12.20
N ASN A 409 16.76 15.81 12.14
CA ASN A 409 15.53 15.38 12.77
C ASN A 409 15.03 14.10 12.07
N PRO A 410 14.92 12.96 12.76
CA PRO A 410 14.46 11.71 12.15
C PRO A 410 13.01 11.77 11.66
N LEU A 411 12.24 12.79 12.08
CA LEU A 411 10.87 13.04 11.62
C LEU A 411 10.81 13.95 10.40
N ALA A 412 11.95 14.41 9.90
CA ALA A 412 12.05 15.27 8.74
C ALA A 412 12.55 14.49 7.52
N SER A 413 12.05 14.87 6.35
CA SER A 413 12.47 14.37 5.06
C SER A 413 12.71 15.54 4.12
N MET A 414 13.75 15.42 3.29
CA MET A 414 14.12 16.42 2.31
C MET A 414 13.99 15.79 0.92
N LEU A 415 13.30 16.45 0.00
CA LEU A 415 13.13 16.02 -1.38
C LEU A 415 13.66 17.07 -2.34
N ASP A 416 14.18 16.65 -3.49
CA ASP A 416 14.49 17.57 -4.58
C ASP A 416 13.22 17.88 -5.37
N GLN A 417 12.89 19.16 -5.58
CA GLN A 417 11.69 19.52 -6.31
C GLN A 417 11.76 19.02 -7.77
N ASN A 418 12.95 18.91 -8.37
CA ASN A 418 13.10 18.35 -9.71
C ASN A 418 12.75 16.86 -9.75
N GLU A 419 12.97 16.13 -8.66
CA GLU A 419 12.58 14.73 -8.55
C GLU A 419 11.06 14.58 -8.58
N VAL A 420 10.31 15.50 -7.96
CA VAL A 420 8.85 15.50 -8.02
C VAL A 420 8.39 16.00 -9.40
N ARG A 421 8.96 17.11 -9.89
CA ARG A 421 8.58 17.81 -11.14
C ARG A 421 8.77 16.99 -12.40
N LYS A 422 9.78 16.13 -12.47
CA LYS A 422 10.08 15.34 -13.67
C LYS A 422 8.91 14.46 -14.11
N TYR A 423 7.95 14.18 -13.23
CA TYR A 423 6.78 13.34 -13.53
C TYR A 423 5.56 14.10 -14.08
N TYR A 424 5.49 15.43 -13.99
CA TYR A 424 4.29 16.18 -14.41
C TYR A 424 4.53 17.37 -15.35
N HIS A 425 5.74 17.96 -15.40
CA HIS A 425 6.02 19.10 -16.29
C HIS A 425 6.90 18.79 -17.51
N GLY A 426 7.21 17.52 -17.77
CA GLY A 426 8.21 17.18 -18.79
C GLY A 426 9.60 17.68 -18.37
N LYS A 427 10.57 17.71 -19.30
CA LYS A 427 11.98 17.99 -18.98
C LYS A 427 12.12 19.27 -18.13
N PRO A 428 12.96 19.25 -17.07
CA PRO A 428 13.15 20.42 -16.21
C PRO A 428 13.61 21.62 -17.04
N GLU A 429 12.88 22.74 -16.96
CA GLU A 429 13.19 23.97 -17.72
C GLU A 429 14.36 24.78 -17.15
N THR A 430 15.00 24.34 -16.07
CA THR A 430 15.92 25.20 -15.34
C THR A 430 17.38 24.86 -15.58
N THR A 431 18.06 25.76 -16.30
CA THR A 431 19.53 25.89 -16.39
C THR A 431 20.12 26.64 -15.18
N THR A 432 19.33 26.91 -14.14
CA THR A 432 19.79 27.64 -12.96
C THR A 432 20.59 26.72 -12.04
N THR A 433 21.70 27.21 -11.51
CA THR A 433 22.53 26.51 -10.50
C THR A 433 21.86 26.39 -9.12
N GLU A 434 20.68 26.98 -8.93
CA GLU A 434 19.95 26.96 -7.67
C GLU A 434 19.10 25.68 -7.58
N SER A 435 19.27 24.94 -6.48
CA SER A 435 18.44 23.78 -6.18
C SER A 435 17.18 24.23 -5.43
N ILE A 436 16.02 23.77 -5.88
CA ILE A 436 14.76 23.93 -5.14
C ILE A 436 14.49 22.63 -4.40
N LYS A 437 14.27 22.73 -3.09
CA LYS A 437 14.07 21.60 -2.19
C LYS A 437 12.70 21.70 -1.54
N ILE A 438 12.19 20.55 -1.13
CA ILE A 438 10.94 20.43 -0.37
C ILE A 438 11.29 19.79 0.97
N LEU A 439 11.11 20.56 2.05
CA LEU A 439 11.27 20.10 3.41
C LEU A 439 9.91 19.67 3.96
N ASN A 440 9.86 18.44 4.46
CA ASN A 440 8.67 17.80 5.02
C ASN A 440 8.95 17.33 6.44
N VAL A 441 8.24 17.85 7.44
CA VAL A 441 8.47 17.51 8.86
C VAL A 441 7.19 17.01 9.51
N ASN A 442 7.25 15.80 10.06
CA ASN A 442 6.16 15.09 10.70
C ASN A 442 6.29 15.15 12.23
N PHE A 443 6.04 16.30 12.84
CA PHE A 443 6.12 16.39 14.32
C PHE A 443 5.06 15.53 15.03
N ALA A 444 3.92 15.25 14.39
CA ALA A 444 2.79 14.54 15.00
C ALA A 444 2.31 13.31 14.23
N GLY A 445 2.95 12.96 13.09
CA GLY A 445 2.62 11.79 12.24
C GLY A 445 1.11 11.56 12.06
N ASN A 446 0.48 12.22 11.09
CA ASN A 446 -0.93 11.92 10.80
C ASN A 446 -1.07 10.60 10.02
N GLU A 447 -2.30 10.04 10.03
CA GLU A 447 -2.62 8.77 9.38
C GLU A 447 -2.38 8.81 7.87
N ASN A 448 -2.47 10.00 7.28
CA ASN A 448 -2.20 10.25 5.87
C ASN A 448 -0.71 10.43 5.55
N HIS A 449 0.18 10.38 6.55
CA HIS A 449 1.60 10.70 6.39
C HIS A 449 1.88 12.08 5.78
N GLU A 450 0.92 13.00 5.84
CA GLU A 450 1.10 14.39 5.41
C GLU A 450 2.04 15.09 6.38
N SER A 451 2.70 16.11 5.84
CA SER A 451 3.65 16.91 6.59
C SER A 451 2.92 17.93 7.46
N LEU A 452 3.21 17.95 8.75
CA LEU A 452 2.72 19.03 9.62
C LEU A 452 3.35 20.36 9.22
N VAL A 453 4.61 20.33 8.81
CA VAL A 453 5.31 21.46 8.21
C VAL A 453 5.84 21.03 6.86
N ARG A 454 5.39 21.71 5.81
CA ARG A 454 5.89 21.59 4.44
C ARG A 454 6.39 22.94 3.96
N VAL A 455 7.64 23.00 3.50
CA VAL A 455 8.24 24.24 2.97
C VAL A 455 9.00 23.94 1.69
N THR A 456 8.68 24.67 0.63
CA THR A 456 9.46 24.69 -0.61
C THR A 456 10.44 25.85 -0.54
N PHE A 457 11.74 25.59 -0.73
CA PHE A 457 12.76 26.63 -0.63
C PHE A 457 13.86 26.46 -1.66
N ARG A 458 14.51 27.57 -1.99
CA ARG A 458 15.70 27.61 -2.86
C ARG A 458 16.94 27.91 -2.03
N THR A 459 18.07 27.35 -2.46
CA THR A 459 19.38 27.65 -1.89
C THR A 459 20.51 27.29 -2.87
N LYS A 460 21.64 27.99 -2.76
CA LYS A 460 22.91 27.68 -3.43
C LYS A 460 23.83 26.78 -2.61
N HIS A 461 23.47 26.54 -1.35
CA HIS A 461 24.35 25.94 -0.36
C HIS A 461 23.90 24.55 0.11
N TYR A 462 22.89 23.94 -0.55
CA TYR A 462 22.38 22.63 -0.14
C TYR A 462 23.44 21.54 -0.13
N ASP A 463 24.20 21.39 -1.21
CA ASP A 463 25.22 20.32 -1.33
C ASP A 463 26.27 20.42 -0.21
N VAL A 464 26.60 21.65 0.22
CA VAL A 464 27.53 21.90 1.32
C VAL A 464 26.94 21.43 2.66
N VAL A 465 25.64 21.67 2.88
CA VAL A 465 24.95 21.24 4.09
C VAL A 465 24.69 19.74 4.10
N ASP A 466 24.32 19.15 2.96
CA ASP A 466 24.11 17.70 2.82
C ASP A 466 25.42 16.92 3.05
N GLU A 467 26.51 17.38 2.43
CA GLU A 467 27.85 16.84 2.68
C GLU A 467 28.24 16.97 4.17
N TYR A 468 27.93 18.11 4.79
CA TYR A 468 28.23 18.33 6.20
C TYR A 468 27.44 17.38 7.13
N LEU A 469 26.13 17.28 6.92
CA LEU A 469 25.23 16.45 7.74
C LEU A 469 25.52 14.95 7.59
N THR A 470 26.01 14.52 6.44
CA THR A 470 26.36 13.12 6.18
C THR A 470 27.76 12.73 6.65
N LYS A 471 28.72 13.67 6.70
CA LYS A 471 30.15 13.34 6.92
C LYS A 471 30.73 13.73 8.27
N THR A 472 30.13 14.65 9.02
CA THR A 472 30.82 15.24 10.19
C THR A 472 30.19 14.89 11.52
N ASP A 473 30.98 14.23 12.38
CA ASP A 473 30.76 14.11 13.83
C ASP A 473 30.97 15.48 14.53
N GLY A 474 30.25 16.53 14.09
CA GLY A 474 30.21 17.84 14.78
C GLY A 474 31.34 18.83 14.49
N VAL A 475 31.79 19.00 13.24
CA VAL A 475 32.73 20.07 12.84
C VAL A 475 31.99 21.41 12.68
N LEU A 476 32.67 22.56 12.55
CA LEU A 476 32.03 23.86 12.32
C LEU A 476 31.42 23.97 10.90
N LEU A 477 30.16 24.38 10.83
CA LEU A 477 29.52 24.79 9.57
C LEU A 477 30.29 25.97 8.93
N PRO A 478 30.51 25.98 7.60
CA PRO A 478 31.05 27.14 6.91
C PRO A 478 30.22 28.41 7.18
N ARG A 479 30.84 29.58 7.22
CA ARG A 479 30.13 30.83 7.59
C ARG A 479 29.00 31.17 6.62
N GLU A 480 29.22 30.84 5.37
CA GLU A 480 28.29 31.01 4.25
C GLU A 480 27.02 30.15 4.39
N THR A 481 27.03 29.06 5.18
CA THR A 481 25.85 28.20 5.36
C THR A 481 25.00 28.56 6.57
N VAL A 482 25.35 29.63 7.30
CA VAL A 482 24.66 30.03 8.54
C VAL A 482 23.19 30.41 8.31
N PRO A 483 22.81 31.17 7.26
CA PRO A 483 21.39 31.44 6.98
C PRO A 483 20.60 30.15 6.73
N LEU A 484 21.12 29.27 5.86
CA LEU A 484 20.50 27.97 5.58
C LEU A 484 20.39 27.10 6.86
N SER A 485 21.40 27.11 7.72
CA SER A 485 21.37 26.34 8.98
C SER A 485 20.33 26.89 9.96
N ASN A 486 20.18 28.22 10.04
CA ASN A 486 19.10 28.86 10.80
C ASN A 486 17.73 28.49 10.24
N PHE A 487 17.57 28.53 8.92
CA PHE A 487 16.35 28.11 8.23
C PHE A 487 16.00 26.66 8.56
N LEU A 488 16.96 25.74 8.44
CA LEU A 488 16.75 24.31 8.69
C LEU A 488 16.46 23.99 10.16
N ILE A 489 17.03 24.74 11.12
CA ILE A 489 16.66 24.65 12.53
C ILE A 489 15.24 25.19 12.75
N HIS A 490 14.92 26.35 12.16
CA HIS A 490 13.62 27.00 12.34
C HIS A 490 12.46 26.09 11.92
N TYR A 491 12.58 25.42 10.77
CA TYR A 491 11.57 24.49 10.29
C TYR A 491 11.74 23.07 10.85
N GLY A 492 12.76 22.81 11.67
CA GLY A 492 12.94 21.55 12.39
C GLY A 492 13.50 20.40 11.55
N TYR A 493 14.25 20.69 10.49
CA TYR A 493 15.07 19.69 9.80
C TYR A 493 16.33 19.33 10.59
N ILE A 494 16.93 20.31 11.28
CA ILE A 494 18.12 20.11 12.13
C ILE A 494 17.74 20.38 13.58
N ILE A 495 18.20 19.52 14.48
CA ILE A 495 18.09 19.68 15.93
C ILE A 495 19.48 20.02 16.48
N GLY A 496 19.57 21.12 17.22
CA GLY A 496 20.78 21.50 17.94
C GLY A 496 20.70 21.09 19.40
N THR A 497 21.56 20.16 19.82
CA THR A 497 21.65 19.75 21.23
C THR A 497 22.84 20.46 21.90
N PRO A 498 22.66 21.16 23.03
CA PRO A 498 23.78 21.76 23.76
C PRO A 498 24.82 20.70 24.15
N THR A 499 26.08 21.01 23.91
CA THR A 499 27.21 20.18 24.37
C THR A 499 27.21 20.04 25.89
N ALA A 500 27.80 18.96 26.41
CA ALA A 500 27.89 18.71 27.84
C ALA A 500 28.59 19.84 28.61
N GLU A 501 29.49 20.59 27.96
CA GLU A 501 30.16 21.77 28.52
C GLU A 501 29.21 22.95 28.74
N MET A 502 28.14 23.11 27.95
CA MET A 502 27.12 24.14 28.16
C MET A 502 26.15 23.83 29.30
N LYS A 503 26.00 22.55 29.68
CA LYS A 503 25.09 22.14 30.76
C LYS A 503 25.72 22.26 32.15
N ARG A 504 27.02 22.57 32.23
CA ARG A 504 27.76 22.85 33.47
C ARG A 504 27.86 24.35 33.66
#